data_AF-A7SNK0-F1
#
_entry.id   AF-A7SNK0-F1
#
_cell.length_a   1.000
_cell.length_b   1.000
_cell.length_c   1.000
_cell.angle_alpha   90.00
_cell.angle_beta   90.00
_cell.angle_gamma   90.00
#
_symmetry.space_group_name_H-M   'P 1'
#
loop_
_entity.id
_entity.type
_entity.pdbx_description
1 polymer ?
#
loop_
_entity_poly.entity_id
_entity_poly.type
_entity_poly.pdbx_seq_one_letter_code
_entity_poly.pdbx_strand_id
1 'polypeptide(L)'
;FSCCPEPYPTLSFYIHLRRDPGFYLFNIIIPCLVLTGLSVMTFMLPPEFGERITLVIESFFAMSVIILNISDQIPVTSDATPILMSMLLIGMFQIGGCLIANTVSLNLYKDCEMPQWVRVFILHYLARCLCIKIEESGSEVEI
;
A
#
# COMPACT_ATOMS: atom_id res chain seq x y z
N PHE A 1 -22.63 -44.41 6.39
CA PHE A 1 -23.64 -43.35 6.18
C PHE A 1 -24.76 -43.56 7.18
N SER A 2 -25.26 -42.51 7.83
CA SER A 2 -26.24 -42.60 8.95
C SER A 2 -27.58 -43.27 8.60
N CYS A 3 -27.79 -43.66 7.35
CA CYS A 3 -29.05 -44.20 6.83
C CYS A 3 -29.11 -45.74 6.82
N CYS A 4 -28.00 -46.49 6.84
CA CYS A 4 -28.02 -47.96 6.72
C CYS A 4 -26.90 -48.67 7.52
N PRO A 5 -27.16 -49.90 8.01
CA PRO A 5 -26.19 -50.71 8.77
C PRO A 5 -25.13 -51.42 7.89
N GLU A 6 -25.30 -51.51 6.56
CA GLU A 6 -24.28 -52.09 5.69
C GLU A 6 -23.04 -51.18 5.48
N PRO A 7 -21.81 -51.74 5.50
CA PRO A 7 -20.58 -51.01 5.22
C PRO A 7 -20.40 -50.73 3.72
N TYR A 8 -20.27 -49.47 3.34
CA TYR A 8 -20.01 -49.04 1.97
C TYR A 8 -18.51 -48.74 1.76
N PRO A 9 -17.84 -49.37 0.79
CA PRO A 9 -16.45 -49.04 0.48
C PRO A 9 -16.37 -47.62 -0.05
N THR A 10 -15.55 -46.78 0.59
CA THR A 10 -15.31 -45.39 0.17
C THR A 10 -13.85 -45.25 -0.25
N LEU A 11 -13.62 -44.83 -1.49
CA LEU A 11 -12.30 -44.58 -2.04
C LEU A 11 -12.05 -43.07 -2.07
N SER A 12 -11.23 -42.58 -1.15
CA SER A 12 -10.87 -41.16 -1.06
C SER A 12 -9.51 -40.92 -1.70
N PHE A 13 -9.49 -40.16 -2.79
CA PHE A 13 -8.25 -39.69 -3.42
C PHE A 13 -7.88 -38.32 -2.85
N TYR A 14 -6.65 -38.18 -2.37
CA TYR A 14 -6.11 -36.91 -1.89
C TYR A 14 -5.23 -36.28 -2.97
N ILE A 15 -5.60 -35.08 -3.43
CA ILE A 15 -4.82 -34.30 -4.40
C ILE A 15 -4.07 -33.21 -3.64
N HIS A 16 -2.74 -33.30 -3.62
CA HIS A 16 -1.89 -32.26 -3.04
C HIS A 16 -1.50 -31.24 -4.10
N LEU A 17 -2.16 -30.07 -4.06
CA LEU A 17 -1.85 -28.93 -4.92
C LEU A 17 -0.93 -27.95 -4.17
N ARG A 18 0.22 -27.61 -4.75
CA ARG A 18 1.11 -26.56 -4.25
C ARG A 18 0.92 -25.31 -5.12
N ARG A 19 0.49 -24.19 -4.52
CA ARG A 19 0.42 -22.89 -5.22
C ARG A 19 1.80 -22.24 -5.24
N ASP A 20 2.18 -21.69 -6.39
CA ASP A 20 3.33 -20.78 -6.52
C ASP A 20 2.80 -19.32 -6.63
N PRO A 21 2.86 -18.53 -5.55
CA PRO A 21 2.28 -17.19 -5.52
C PRO A 21 3.22 -16.07 -6.02
N GLY A 22 4.43 -16.39 -6.50
CA GLY A 22 5.46 -15.38 -6.78
C GLY A 22 5.00 -14.27 -7.72
N PHE A 23 4.48 -14.63 -8.90
CA PHE A 23 4.03 -13.67 -9.91
C PHE A 23 2.86 -12.78 -9.44
N TYR A 24 1.94 -13.35 -8.65
CA TYR A 24 0.81 -12.61 -8.08
C TYR A 24 1.27 -11.58 -7.04
N LEU A 25 2.27 -11.95 -6.24
CA LEU A 25 2.83 -11.05 -5.22
C LEU A 25 3.55 -9.85 -5.85
N PHE A 26 4.32 -10.05 -6.92
CA PHE A 26 4.98 -8.96 -7.65
C PHE A 26 3.97 -7.94 -8.21
N ASN A 27 2.87 -8.42 -8.80
CA ASN A 27 1.81 -7.57 -9.32
C ASN A 27 1.09 -6.74 -8.24
N ILE A 28 1.21 -7.10 -6.95
CA ILE A 28 0.64 -6.34 -5.83
C ILE A 28 1.67 -5.42 -5.18
N ILE A 29 2.95 -5.82 -5.18
CA ILE A 29 4.04 -4.98 -4.67
C ILE A 29 4.23 -3.73 -5.52
N ILE A 30 4.23 -3.87 -6.85
CA ILE A 30 4.40 -2.75 -7.79
C ILE A 30 3.37 -1.62 -7.54
N PRO A 31 2.06 -1.88 -7.51
CA PRO A 31 1.07 -0.82 -7.27
C PRO A 31 1.17 -0.23 -5.87
N CYS A 32 1.51 -1.02 -4.85
CA CYS A 32 1.82 -0.49 -3.51
C CYS A 32 3.01 0.49 -3.54
N LEU A 33 4.09 0.15 -4.24
CA LEU A 33 5.25 1.04 -4.40
C LEU A 33 4.86 2.34 -5.10
N VAL A 34 4.08 2.27 -6.18
CA VAL A 34 3.58 3.46 -6.88
C VAL A 34 2.75 4.35 -5.95
N LEU A 35 1.83 3.77 -5.17
CA LEU A 35 0.98 4.54 -4.25
C LEU A 35 1.75 5.18 -3.09
N THR A 36 2.77 4.49 -2.56
CA THR A 36 3.69 5.10 -1.59
C THR A 36 4.53 6.21 -2.19
N GLY A 37 4.97 6.06 -3.45
CA GLY A 37 5.67 7.09 -4.21
C GLY A 37 4.81 8.32 -4.50
N LEU A 38 3.53 8.12 -4.87
CA LEU A 38 2.56 9.19 -5.08
C LEU A 38 2.26 9.96 -3.78
N SER A 39 2.18 9.25 -2.65
CA SER A 39 2.03 9.88 -1.33
C SER A 39 3.19 10.82 -1.03
N VAL A 40 4.42 10.43 -1.38
CA VAL A 40 5.62 11.28 -1.26
C VAL A 40 5.59 12.45 -2.25
N MET A 41 5.28 12.19 -3.52
CA MET A 41 5.15 13.21 -4.59
C MET A 41 4.15 14.31 -4.21
N THR A 42 3.06 13.95 -3.54
CA THR A 42 2.07 14.93 -3.05
C THR A 42 2.71 15.98 -2.15
N PHE A 43 3.62 15.60 -1.25
CA PHE A 43 4.30 16.55 -0.38
C PHE A 43 5.33 17.40 -1.11
N MET A 44 5.93 16.88 -2.19
CA MET A 44 6.85 17.62 -3.06
C MET A 44 6.14 18.72 -3.85
N LEU A 45 4.86 18.52 -4.19
CA LEU A 45 4.09 19.48 -4.98
C LEU A 45 3.62 20.65 -4.08
N PRO A 46 3.97 21.91 -4.40
CA PRO A 46 3.55 23.05 -3.60
C PRO A 46 2.01 23.18 -3.59
N PRO A 47 1.41 23.65 -2.49
CA PRO A 47 -0.04 23.66 -2.26
C PRO A 47 -0.83 24.60 -3.17
N GLU A 48 -0.16 25.33 -4.06
CA GLU A 48 -0.77 26.25 -5.03
C GLU A 48 -1.39 25.51 -6.22
N PHE A 49 -0.97 24.27 -6.47
CA PHE A 49 -1.62 23.39 -7.43
C PHE A 49 -2.81 22.70 -6.76
N GLY A 50 -4.03 23.15 -7.09
CA GLY A 50 -5.28 22.53 -6.62
C GLY A 50 -5.41 21.04 -6.95
N GLU A 51 -4.60 20.54 -7.89
CA GLU A 51 -4.50 19.13 -8.27
C GLU A 51 -3.90 18.22 -7.19
N ARG A 52 -3.13 18.77 -6.24
CA ARG A 52 -2.49 17.99 -5.17
C ARG A 52 -3.51 17.19 -4.35
N ILE A 53 -4.64 17.81 -4.01
CA ILE A 53 -5.68 17.19 -3.17
C ILE A 53 -6.37 16.06 -3.95
N THR A 54 -6.66 16.30 -5.23
CA THR A 54 -7.25 15.31 -6.13
C THR A 54 -6.37 14.07 -6.24
N LEU A 55 -5.05 14.24 -6.39
CA LEU A 55 -4.09 13.15 -6.47
C LEU A 55 -4.08 12.27 -5.20
N VAL A 56 -4.21 12.88 -4.01
CA VAL A 56 -4.30 12.12 -2.75
C VAL A 56 -5.60 11.31 -2.67
N ILE A 57 -6.73 11.92 -3.03
CA ILE A 57 -8.04 11.25 -3.01
C ILE A 57 -8.06 10.07 -4.00
N GLU A 58 -7.50 10.26 -5.19
CA GLU A 58 -7.37 9.20 -6.19
C GLU A 58 -6.49 8.05 -5.68
N SER A 59 -5.38 8.35 -5.01
CA SER A 59 -4.50 7.31 -4.41
C SER A 59 -5.20 6.50 -3.31
N PHE A 60 -6.08 7.13 -2.53
CA PHE A 60 -6.90 6.45 -1.53
C PHE A 60 -7.92 5.51 -2.19
N PHE A 61 -8.56 5.97 -3.26
CA PHE A 61 -9.48 5.15 -4.04
C PHE A 61 -8.76 3.95 -4.69
N ALA A 62 -7.59 4.18 -5.29
CA ALA A 62 -6.77 3.14 -5.90
C ALA A 62 -6.37 2.04 -4.90
N MET A 63 -5.91 2.39 -3.69
CA MET A 63 -5.65 1.39 -2.63
C MET A 63 -6.89 0.58 -2.27
N SER A 64 -8.05 1.25 -2.14
CA SER A 64 -9.31 0.59 -1.80
C SER A 64 -9.72 -0.42 -2.89
N VAL A 65 -9.58 -0.05 -4.16
CA VAL A 65 -9.83 -0.95 -5.30
C VAL A 65 -8.87 -2.15 -5.29
N ILE A 66 -7.59 -1.95 -4.97
CA ILE A 66 -6.60 -3.05 -4.86
C ILE A 66 -7.02 -4.02 -3.76
N ILE A 67 -7.44 -3.52 -2.60
CA ILE A 67 -7.92 -4.36 -1.49
C ILE A 67 -9.15 -5.17 -1.91
N LEU A 68 -10.12 -4.53 -2.58
CA LEU A 68 -11.32 -5.21 -3.08
C LEU A 68 -10.98 -6.29 -4.11
N ASN A 69 -10.09 -6.00 -5.06
CA ASN A 69 -9.64 -6.96 -6.06
C ASN A 69 -8.96 -8.18 -5.41
N ILE A 70 -8.13 -7.95 -4.39
CA ILE A 70 -7.43 -9.02 -3.68
C ILE A 70 -8.41 -9.83 -2.82
N SER A 71 -9.40 -9.18 -2.22
CA SER A 71 -10.45 -9.86 -1.44
C SER A 71 -11.39 -10.70 -2.30
N ASP A 72 -11.54 -10.40 -3.59
CA ASP A 72 -12.35 -11.20 -4.51
C ASP A 72 -11.61 -12.47 -4.96
N GLN A 73 -10.28 -12.39 -5.13
CA GLN A 73 -9.44 -13.51 -5.53
C GLN A 73 -9.12 -14.49 -4.38
N ILE A 74 -9.13 -14.02 -3.13
CA ILE A 74 -8.86 -14.84 -1.95
C ILE A 74 -10.20 -15.22 -1.30
N PRO A 75 -10.58 -16.51 -1.23
CA PRO A 75 -11.77 -16.89 -0.49
C PRO A 75 -11.62 -16.44 0.97
N VAL A 76 -12.67 -15.84 1.55
CA VAL A 76 -12.71 -15.39 2.94
C VAL A 76 -12.62 -16.58 3.91
N THR A 77 -11.41 -17.11 4.11
CA THR A 77 -11.15 -18.14 5.11
C THR A 77 -10.96 -17.47 6.46
N SER A 78 -11.88 -17.76 7.39
CA SER A 78 -11.97 -17.12 8.71
C SER A 78 -10.83 -17.44 9.69
N ASP A 79 -9.86 -18.29 9.32
CA ASP A 79 -8.92 -18.88 10.29
C ASP A 79 -7.49 -18.31 10.28
N ALA A 80 -7.16 -17.35 9.41
CA ALA A 80 -5.95 -16.53 9.54
C ALA A 80 -6.00 -15.33 8.58
N THR A 81 -5.77 -14.11 9.08
CA THR A 81 -5.55 -12.95 8.22
C THR A 81 -4.21 -13.13 7.49
N PRO A 82 -4.19 -13.27 6.15
CA PRO A 82 -2.95 -13.47 5.44
C PRO A 82 -2.06 -12.23 5.56
N ILE A 83 -0.74 -12.43 5.62
CA ILE A 83 0.29 -11.36 5.71
C ILE A 83 0.10 -10.30 4.59
N LEU A 84 -0.44 -10.72 3.45
CA LEU A 84 -0.78 -9.83 2.34
C LEU A 84 -1.84 -8.77 2.72
N MET A 85 -2.89 -9.18 3.43
CA MET A 85 -3.97 -8.28 3.85
C MET A 85 -3.49 -7.29 4.92
N SER A 86 -2.60 -7.70 5.83
CA SER A 86 -2.05 -6.78 6.83
C SER A 86 -1.20 -5.68 6.19
N MET A 87 -0.37 -6.00 5.18
CA MET A 87 0.41 -5.00 4.45
C MET A 87 -0.47 -3.97 3.72
N LEU A 88 -1.56 -4.41 3.09
CA LEU A 88 -2.50 -3.51 2.41
C LEU A 88 -3.24 -2.59 3.38
N LEU A 89 -3.64 -3.11 4.55
CA LEU A 89 -4.27 -2.30 5.59
C LEU A 89 -3.31 -1.24 6.14
N ILE A 90 -2.05 -1.59 6.39
CA ILE A 90 -1.01 -0.62 6.80
C ILE A 90 -0.86 0.48 5.74
N GLY A 91 -0.84 0.12 4.46
CA GLY A 91 -0.80 1.09 3.36
C GLY A 91 -2.01 2.04 3.35
N MET A 92 -3.23 1.51 3.59
CA MET A 92 -4.45 2.32 3.68
C MET A 92 -4.39 3.32 4.85
N PHE A 93 -3.89 2.91 6.02
CA PHE A 93 -3.66 3.81 7.15
C PHE A 93 -2.64 4.91 6.82
N GLN A 94 -1.55 4.56 6.13
CA GLN A 94 -0.52 5.53 5.72
C GLN A 94 -1.08 6.60 4.76
N ILE A 95 -1.84 6.21 3.74
CA ILE A 95 -2.46 7.16 2.80
C ILE A 95 -3.53 8.00 3.50
N GLY A 96 -4.34 7.41 4.39
CA GLY A 96 -5.29 8.14 5.22
C GLY A 96 -4.61 9.21 6.09
N GLY A 97 -3.48 8.87 6.70
CA GLY A 97 -2.65 9.84 7.45
C GLY A 97 -2.12 10.97 6.56
N CYS A 98 -1.69 10.65 5.33
CA CYS A 98 -1.28 11.66 4.35
C CYS A 98 -2.43 12.62 3.99
N LEU A 99 -3.65 12.12 3.79
CA LEU A 99 -4.81 12.96 3.49
C LEU A 99 -5.12 13.96 4.62
N ILE A 100 -5.06 13.50 5.87
CA ILE A 100 -5.26 14.36 7.04
C ILE A 100 -4.16 15.43 7.11
N ALA A 101 -2.89 15.03 6.96
CA ALA A 101 -1.76 15.96 6.96
C ALA A 101 -1.86 17.01 5.83
N ASN A 102 -2.30 16.60 4.64
CA ASN A 102 -2.53 17.51 3.50
C ASN A 102 -3.66 18.50 3.80
N THR A 103 -4.78 18.03 4.36
CA THR A 103 -5.90 18.89 4.76
C THR A 103 -5.48 19.90 5.82
N VAL A 104 -4.72 19.47 6.83
CA VAL A 104 -4.18 20.35 7.88
C VAL A 104 -3.21 21.38 7.30
N SER A 105 -2.30 20.95 6.40
CA SER A 105 -1.37 21.85 5.71
C SER A 105 -2.09 22.90 4.88
N LEU A 106 -3.16 22.53 4.18
CA LEU A 106 -3.98 23.45 3.39
C LEU A 106 -4.73 24.44 4.30
N ASN A 107 -5.29 23.96 5.41
CA ASN A 107 -6.00 24.79 6.37
C ASN A 107 -5.05 25.82 7.00
N LEU A 108 -3.84 25.41 7.38
CA LEU A 108 -2.80 26.30 7.90
C LEU A 108 -2.37 27.36 6.89
N TYR A 109 -2.29 27.03 5.60
CA TYR A 109 -1.94 27.99 4.55
C TYR A 109 -3.00 29.09 4.36
N LYS A 110 -4.29 28.79 4.64
CA LYS A 110 -5.38 29.78 4.51
C LYS A 110 -5.49 30.74 5.70
N ASP A 111 -5.24 30.28 6.92
CA ASP A 111 -5.54 31.04 8.15
C ASP A 111 -4.37 31.83 8.75
N CYS A 112 -3.10 31.39 8.60
CA CYS A 112 -1.95 32.04 9.26
C CYS A 112 -0.69 32.03 8.38
N GLU A 113 0.16 33.06 8.54
CA GLU A 113 1.52 33.10 8.01
C GLU A 113 2.29 31.82 8.40
N MET A 114 2.91 31.16 7.41
CA MET A 114 3.31 29.76 7.47
C MET A 114 4.20 29.43 8.69
N PRO A 115 3.73 28.59 9.65
CA PRO A 115 4.48 28.30 10.86
C PRO A 115 5.75 27.48 10.58
N GLN A 116 6.87 27.85 11.22
CA GLN A 116 8.21 27.28 10.98
C GLN A 116 8.28 25.76 11.18
N TRP A 117 7.47 25.19 12.08
CA TRP A 117 7.41 23.74 12.28
C TRP A 117 6.92 22.98 11.04
N VAL A 118 6.02 23.56 10.24
CA VAL A 118 5.55 22.95 8.99
C VAL A 118 6.66 22.98 7.94
N ARG A 119 7.41 24.08 7.86
CA ARG A 119 8.60 24.18 6.99
C ARG A 119 9.66 23.14 7.37
N VAL A 120 9.92 22.94 8.66
CA VAL A 120 10.90 21.93 9.15
C VAL A 120 10.41 20.51 8.88
N PHE A 121 9.11 20.22 9.05
CA PHE A 121 8.56 18.90 8.79
C PHE A 121 8.57 18.58 7.29
N ILE A 122 8.18 19.54 6.44
CA ILE A 122 8.33 19.46 4.99
C ILE A 122 9.80 19.23 4.67
N LEU A 123 10.74 20.09 5.11
CA LEU A 123 12.17 19.91 4.82
C LEU A 123 12.74 18.57 5.32
N HIS A 124 12.29 18.02 6.46
CA HIS A 124 12.77 16.74 6.98
C HIS A 124 12.21 15.56 6.18
N TYR A 125 10.94 15.60 5.80
CA TYR A 125 10.32 14.56 4.97
C TYR A 125 10.83 14.63 3.53
N LEU A 126 10.95 15.85 3.00
CA LEU A 126 11.49 16.18 1.69
C LEU A 126 12.99 15.84 1.61
N ALA A 127 13.79 16.02 2.68
CA ALA A 127 15.18 15.56 2.75
C ALA A 127 15.32 14.03 2.85
N ARG A 128 14.33 13.35 3.43
CA ARG A 128 14.30 11.89 3.52
C ARG A 128 13.86 11.25 2.20
N CYS A 129 13.00 11.94 1.45
CA CYS A 129 12.54 11.53 0.12
C CYS A 129 13.54 11.93 -0.99
N LEU A 130 14.16 13.10 -0.89
CA LEU A 130 15.33 13.51 -1.66
C LEU A 130 16.60 12.93 -1.02
N CYS A 131 16.54 11.65 -0.64
CA CYS A 131 17.76 10.90 -0.42
C CYS A 131 18.43 10.86 -1.78
N ILE A 132 19.44 11.72 -1.99
CA ILE A 132 20.39 11.59 -3.09
C ILE A 132 20.89 10.14 -3.03
N LYS A 133 20.31 9.32 -3.88
CA LYS A 133 20.88 8.06 -4.30
C LYS A 133 20.97 8.21 -5.80
N ILE A 134 22.08 8.80 -6.24
CA ILE A 134 22.57 8.60 -7.60
C ILE A 134 22.59 7.09 -7.77
N GLU A 135 21.80 6.60 -8.71
CA GLU A 135 21.84 5.21 -9.11
C GLU A 135 23.21 4.95 -9.73
N GLU A 136 24.07 4.24 -9.01
CA GLU A 136 25.11 3.45 -9.66
C GLU A 136 24.66 2.00 -9.56
N SER A 137 24.09 1.55 -10.67
CA SER A 137 24.17 0.15 -11.09
C SER A 137 25.64 -0.26 -11.13
N GLY A 138 25.99 -1.35 -10.46
CA GLY A 138 27.21 -2.11 -10.77
C GLY A 138 28.20 -2.31 -9.62
N SER A 139 28.35 -3.58 -9.24
CA SER A 139 29.63 -4.31 -9.18
C SER A 139 30.86 -3.66 -8.50
N GLU A 140 31.33 -4.34 -7.45
CA GLU A 140 32.73 -4.67 -7.16
C GLU A 140 33.81 -3.56 -7.08
N VAL A 141 34.47 -3.56 -5.90
CA VAL A 141 35.95 -3.57 -5.72
C VAL A 141 36.72 -2.25 -5.67
N GLU A 142 37.34 -2.06 -4.48
CA GLU A 142 38.67 -1.53 -4.14
C GLU A 142 39.26 -0.23 -4.74
N ILE A 143 39.77 0.56 -3.76
CA ILE A 143 40.85 1.57 -3.74
C ILE A 143 40.46 3.02 -4.07
#